data_AF-A0AAU8NLY3-F1
#
_entry.id   AF-A0AAU8NLY3-F1
#
_cell.length_a   1.000
_cell.length_b   1.000
_cell.length_c   1.000
_cell.angle_alpha   90.00
_cell.angle_beta   90.00
_cell.angle_gamma   90.00
#
_symmetry.space_group_name_H-M   'P 1'
#
loop_
_entity.id
_entity.type
_entity.pdbx_description
1 polymer ?
#
loop_
_entity_poly.entity_id
_entity_poly.type
_entity_poly.pdbx_seq_one_letter_code
_entity_poly.pdbx_strand_id
1 'polypeptide(L)' 'MKKKGFIILLSLIMLVGVSSAAYAHPGRLDKSGGHKCSAKSIKKGLCTGYHYHKKKK' A
#
# COMPACT_ATOMS: atom_id res chain seq x y z
N MET A 1 17.27 25.62 24.77
CA MET A 1 17.37 24.64 23.66
C MET A 1 17.37 23.16 24.09
N LYS A 2 17.34 22.80 25.39
CA LYS A 2 17.74 21.45 25.85
C LYS A 2 16.64 20.38 26.03
N LYS A 3 15.35 20.75 26.18
CA LYS A 3 14.24 19.76 26.36
C LYS A 3 13.13 19.87 25.31
N LYS A 4 12.66 21.09 25.01
CA LYS A 4 11.61 21.30 23.99
C LYS A 4 12.07 20.92 22.58
N GLY A 5 13.31 21.28 22.21
CA GLY A 5 13.92 20.87 20.94
C GLY A 5 14.10 19.36 20.83
N PHE A 6 14.43 18.69 21.95
CA PHE A 6 14.54 17.24 22.00
C PHE A 6 13.18 16.55 21.81
N ILE A 7 12.12 17.06 22.43
CA ILE A 7 10.76 16.53 22.24
C ILE A 7 10.30 16.71 20.79
N ILE A 8 10.55 17.88 20.20
CA ILE A 8 10.20 18.15 18.79
C ILE A 8 10.97 17.18 17.87
N LEU A 9 12.28 17.05 18.08
CA LEU A 9 13.11 16.12 17.31
C LEU A 9 12.63 14.66 17.44
N LEU A 10 12.31 14.23 18.66
CA LEU A 10 11.82 12.87 18.93
C LEU A 10 10.47 12.61 18.26
N SER A 11 9.55 13.59 18.31
CA SER A 11 8.24 13.49 17.63
C SER A 11 8.38 13.41 16.11
N LEU A 12 9.35 14.12 15.54
CA LEU A 12 9.61 14.09 14.09
C LEU A 12 10.19 12.73 13.66
N ILE A 13 11.09 12.16 14.45
CA ILE A 13 11.65 10.82 14.20
C ILE A 13 10.55 9.76 14.25
N MET A 14 9.66 9.82 15.23
CA MET A 14 8.51 8.91 15.33
C MET A 14 7.56 9.03 14.13
N LEU A 15 7.30 10.25 13.65
CA LEU A 15 6.42 10.46 12.49
C LEU A 15 6.99 9.81 11.21
N VAL A 16 8.30 9.90 10.99
CA VAL A 16 8.96 9.28 9.82
C VAL A 16 9.09 7.76 10.00
N GLY A 17 9.29 7.27 11.22
CA GLY A 17 9.43 5.83 11.50
C GLY A 17 8.15 5.01 11.34
N VAL A 18 6.97 5.63 11.33
CA VAL A 18 5.67 4.95 11.23
C VAL A 18 5.12 4.92 9.79
N SER A 19 5.95 5.25 8.78
CA SER A 19 5.60 4.98 7.38
C SER A 19 5.51 3.46 7.17
N SER A 20 4.31 2.94 7.41
CA SER A 20 3.96 1.54 7.34
C SER A 20 4.07 1.09 5.90
N ALA A 21 4.78 -0.02 5.69
CA ALA A 21 4.76 -0.73 4.43
C ALA A 21 3.34 -1.28 4.23
N ALA A 22 2.49 -0.49 3.58
CA ALA A 22 1.20 -0.94 3.11
C ALA A 22 1.45 -1.94 1.97
N TYR A 23 1.72 -3.19 2.34
CA TYR A 23 1.79 -4.29 1.40
C TYR A 23 0.39 -4.48 0.86
N ALA A 24 0.16 -3.97 -0.35
CA ALA A 24 -1.00 -4.36 -1.13
C ALA A 24 -0.89 -5.87 -1.36
N HIS A 25 -1.54 -6.65 -0.51
CA HIS A 25 -1.66 -8.08 -0.74
C HIS A 25 -2.34 -8.26 -2.09
N PRO A 26 -1.84 -9.16 -2.95
CA PRO A 26 -2.35 -9.29 -4.32
C PRO A 26 -3.81 -9.79 -4.39
N GLY A 27 -4.44 -10.02 -3.24
CA GLY A 27 -5.78 -10.54 -3.13
C GLY A 27 -5.85 -12.01 -3.54
N ARG A 28 -7.08 -12.48 -3.75
CA ARG A 28 -7.43 -13.84 -4.17
C ARG A 28 -7.05 -14.08 -5.64
N LEU A 29 -5.74 -14.10 -5.92
CA LEU A 29 -5.23 -14.44 -7.24
C LEU A 29 -5.63 -15.85 -7.64
N ASP A 30 -5.87 -16.05 -8.93
CA ASP A 30 -5.99 -17.38 -9.52
C ASP A 30 -4.60 -18.03 -9.74
N LYS A 31 -4.61 -19.27 -10.25
CA LYS A 31 -3.40 -20.05 -10.54
C LYS A 31 -2.47 -19.37 -11.54
N SER A 32 -2.99 -18.46 -12.36
CA SER A 32 -2.20 -17.70 -13.32
C SER A 32 -1.52 -16.51 -12.66
N GLY A 33 -1.96 -16.05 -11.48
CA GLY A 33 -1.35 -14.92 -10.76
C GLY A 33 -2.04 -13.59 -11.03
N GLY A 34 -3.30 -13.61 -11.51
CA GLY A 34 -4.15 -12.44 -11.64
C GLY A 34 -5.53 -12.65 -11.01
N HIS A 35 -6.43 -11.69 -11.20
CA HIS A 35 -7.80 -11.77 -10.72
C HIS A 35 -8.78 -11.02 -11.63
N LYS A 36 -10.05 -11.44 -11.63
CA LYS A 36 -11.13 -10.64 -12.22
C LYS A 36 -11.47 -9.46 -11.31
N CYS A 37 -11.54 -8.29 -11.90
CA CYS A 37 -11.95 -7.05 -11.26
C CYS A 37 -13.39 -7.13 -10.79
N SER A 38 -13.63 -6.59 -9.59
CA SER A 38 -15.00 -6.37 -9.13
C SER A 38 -15.68 -5.27 -9.94
N ALA A 39 -17.01 -5.35 -10.09
CA ALA A 39 -17.80 -4.29 -10.73
C ALA A 39 -17.60 -2.92 -10.05
N LYS A 40 -17.41 -2.90 -8.72
CA LYS A 40 -17.11 -1.69 -7.95
C LYS A 40 -15.76 -1.07 -8.35
N SER A 41 -14.74 -1.89 -8.57
CA SER A 41 -13.42 -1.42 -9.01
C SER A 41 -13.45 -0.89 -10.44
N ILE A 42 -14.20 -1.54 -11.33
CA ILE A 42 -14.41 -1.09 -12.72
C ILE A 42 -15.15 0.25 -12.74
N LYS A 43 -16.25 0.36 -11.97
CA LYS A 43 -17.02 1.62 -11.86
C LYS A 43 -16.19 2.80 -11.34
N LYS A 44 -15.19 2.53 -10.51
CA LYS A 44 -14.24 3.54 -10.01
C LYS A 44 -13.09 3.85 -10.98
N GLY A 45 -12.99 3.17 -12.12
CA GLY A 45 -11.88 3.32 -13.05
C GLY A 45 -10.55 2.77 -12.53
N LEU A 46 -10.57 1.93 -11.50
CA LEU A 46 -9.35 1.39 -10.88
C LEU A 46 -8.78 0.18 -11.65
N CYS A 47 -9.60 -0.49 -12.47
CA CYS A 47 -9.16 -1.54 -13.39
C CYS A 47 -10.24 -1.85 -14.45
N THR A 48 -9.90 -2.63 -15.48
CA THR A 48 -10.70 -2.75 -16.72
C THR A 48 -11.14 -4.17 -17.07
N GLY A 49 -11.06 -5.13 -16.15
CA GLY A 49 -11.51 -6.49 -16.41
C GLY A 49 -10.72 -7.54 -15.64
N TYR A 50 -9.58 -7.97 -16.15
CA TYR A 50 -8.69 -8.91 -15.46
C TYR A 50 -7.36 -8.22 -15.15
N HIS A 51 -6.90 -8.34 -13.90
CA HIS A 51 -5.72 -7.66 -13.39
C HIS A 51 -4.68 -8.67 -12.94
N TYR A 52 -3.49 -8.61 -13.55
CA TYR A 52 -2.38 -9.49 -13.25
C TYR A 52 -1.45 -8.88 -12.18
N HIS A 53 -1.05 -9.67 -11.18
CA HIS A 53 -0.21 -9.24 -10.05
C HIS A 53 1.21 -9.81 -10.06
N LYS A 54 1.55 -10.63 -11.06
CA LYS A 54 2.89 -11.21 -11.17
C LYS A 54 3.92 -10.11 -11.45
N LYS A 55 4.67 -9.72 -10.43
CA LYS A 55 6.00 -9.10 -10.64
C LYS A 55 6.93 -10.20 -11.19
N LYS A 56 7.65 -9.90 -12.27
CA LYS A 56 8.71 -10.78 -12.79
C LYS A 56 9.72 -11.04 -11.66
N LYS A 57 10.21 -12.28 -11.58
CA LYS A 57 11.29 -12.70 -10.69
C LYS A 57 12.53 -11.83 -10.90
#